data_AF-A0A382GU68-F1
#
_entry.id   AF-A0A382GU68-F1
#
_cell.length_a   1.000
_cell.length_b   1.000
_cell.length_c   1.000
_cell.angle_alpha   90.00
_cell.angle_beta   90.00
_cell.angle_gamma   90.00
#
_symmetry.space_group_name_H-M   'P 1'
#
loop_
_entity.id
_entity.type
_entity.pdbx_description
1 polymer ?
#
loop_
_entity_poly.entity_id
_entity_poly.type
_entity_poly.pdbx_seq_one_letter_code
_entity_poly.pdbx_strand_id
1 'polypeptide(L)' 'MPKSEILRKKFEGNSIIKVGGAFDAMSAKLVENSGF' A
#
# COMPACT_ATOMS: atom_id res chain seq x y z
N MET A 1 15.24 1.15 -1.11
CA MET A 1 14.40 1.82 -2.13
C MET A 1 13.44 2.77 -1.44
N PRO A 2 13.25 4.00 -1.96
CA PRO A 2 12.26 4.91 -1.43
C PRO A 2 10.84 4.39 -1.67
N LYS A 3 9.93 4.61 -0.71
CA LYS A 3 8.52 4.17 -0.80
C LYS A 3 7.81 4.69 -2.07
N SER A 4 8.21 5.87 -2.54
CA SER A 4 7.70 6.48 -3.78
C SER A 4 8.03 5.66 -5.03
N GLU A 5 9.22 5.05 -5.10
CA GLU A 5 9.63 4.25 -6.25
C GLU A 5 8.90 2.90 -6.28
N ILE A 6 8.67 2.29 -5.12
CA ILE A 6 7.84 1.08 -4.99
C ILE A 6 6.42 1.36 -5.47
N LEU A 7 5.84 2.49 -5.07
CA LEU A 7 4.50 2.90 -5.48
C LEU A 7 4.45 3.14 -7.00
N ARG A 8 5.45 3.82 -7.56
CA ARG A 8 5.53 4.07 -9.01
C ARG A 8 5.60 2.78 -9.81
N LYS A 9 6.43 1.82 -9.40
CA LYS A 9 6.49 0.48 -10.00
C LYS A 9 5.17 -0.28 -9.89
N LYS A 10 4.45 -0.16 -8.77
CA LYS A 10 3.11 -0.76 -8.62
C LYS A 10 2.10 -0.14 -9.60
N PHE A 11 2.18 1.17 -9.87
CA PHE A 11 1.30 1.85 -10.84
C PHE A 11 1.64 1.50 -12.28
N GLU A 12 2.91 1.32 -12.60
CA GLU A 12 3.35 0.91 -13.95
C GLU A 12 2.94 -0.54 -14.27
N GLY A 13 2.89 -1.43 -13.27
CA GLY A 13 2.59 -2.85 -13.45
C GLY A 13 1.12 -3.27 -13.25
N ASN A 14 0.28 -2.46 -12.59
CA ASN A 14 -1.11 -2.82 -12.28
C ASN A 14 -2.08 -1.74 -12.77
N SER A 15 -3.16 -2.18 -13.43
CA SER A 15 -4.22 -1.26 -13.88
C SER A 15 -5.03 -0.65 -12.74
N ILE A 16 -5.07 -1.28 -11.57
CA ILE A 16 -5.83 -0.83 -10.39
C ILE A 16 -5.01 -1.14 -9.14
N ILE A 17 -4.82 -0.13 -8.29
CA ILE A 17 -4.20 -0.29 -6.97
C ILE A 17 -5.28 -0.17 -5.89
N LYS A 18 -5.34 -1.16 -5.00
CA LYS A 18 -6.15 -1.09 -3.79
C LYS A 18 -5.37 -0.35 -2.71
N VAL A 19 -6.01 0.62 -2.06
CA VAL A 19 -5.40 1.40 -0.98
C VAL A 19 -6.28 1.25 0.25
N GLY A 20 -5.70 0.81 1.36
CA GLY A 20 -6.38 0.74 2.66
C GLY A 20 -6.07 1.97 3.51
N GLY A 21 -7.09 2.54 4.15
CA GLY A 21 -6.93 3.62 5.10
C GLY A 21 -6.63 3.11 6.50
N ALA A 22 -5.73 3.77 7.23
CA ALA A 22 -5.40 3.50 8.61
C ALA A 22 -5.27 4.81 9.38
N PHE A 23 -5.72 4.84 10.63
CA PHE A 23 -5.70 6.05 11.47
C PHE A 23 -4.53 6.04 12.47
N ASP A 24 -3.96 4.87 12.76
CA ASP A 24 -2.82 4.66 13.65
C ASP A 24 -1.90 3.55 13.14
N ALA A 25 -0.80 3.29 13.84
CA ALA A 25 0.17 2.27 13.44
C ALA A 25 -0.38 0.84 13.54
N MET A 26 -1.27 0.56 14.51
CA MET A 26 -1.84 -0.77 14.71
C MET A 26 -2.84 -1.11 13.61
N SER A 27 -3.72 -0.17 13.26
CA SER A 27 -4.63 -0.29 12.11
C SER A 27 -3.86 -0.41 10.80
N ALA A 28 -2.74 0.30 10.62
CA ALA A 28 -1.89 0.13 9.44
C ALA A 28 -1.35 -1.30 9.31
N LYS A 29 -0.99 -1.94 10.42
CA LYS A 29 -0.52 -3.33 10.41
C LYS A 29 -1.63 -4.33 10.08
N LEU A 30 -2.85 -4.07 10.56
CA LEU A 30 -4.02 -4.88 10.22
C LEU A 30 -4.37 -4.77 8.74
N VAL A 31 -4.29 -3.56 8.17
CA VAL A 31 -4.51 -3.29 6.74
C VAL A 31 -3.47 -4.03 5.88
N GLU A 32 -2.19 -3.98 6.26
CA GLU A 32 -1.12 -4.74 5.58
C GLU A 32 -1.38 -6.25 5.65
N ASN A 33 -1.74 -6.78 6.82
CA ASN A 33 -2.05 -8.21 6.99
C ASN A 33 -3.29 -8.66 6.20
N SER A 34 -4.20 -7.73 5.90
CA SER A 34 -5.43 -8.00 5.13
C SER A 34 -5.20 -8.01 3.61
N GLY A 35 -3.97 -7.76 3.15
CA GLY A 35 -3.59 -7.84 1.74
C GLY A 35 -3.79 -6.54 0.95
N PHE A 36 -3.72 -5.39 1.64
CA PHE A 36 -3.66 -4.06 1.02
C PHE A 36 -2.23 -3.57 0.81
#